data_AF-A0A497MAC4-F1
#
_entry.id   AF-A0A497MAC4-F1
#
_cell.length_a   1.000
_cell.length_b   1.000
_cell.length_c   1.000
_cell.angle_alpha   90.00
_cell.angle_beta   90.00
_cell.angle_gamma   90.00
#
_symmetry.space_group_name_H-M   'P 1'
#
loop_
_entity.id
_entity.type
_entity.pdbx_description
1 polymer ?
#
loop_
_entity_poly.entity_id
_entity_poly.type
_entity_poly.pdbx_seq_one_letter_code
_entity_poly.pdbx_strand_id
1 'polypeptide(L)'
;MKSLRRNRSGLIYVWVVCFFAIVLYSIVWFVLGWPAMMTIQAVEDAYTFTGPAATTVDLVKTVIAWHPLIFIFGMIIWALVNSHKREYVSYQEG
;
A
#
# COMPACT_ATOMS: atom_id res chain seq x y z
N MET A 1 -21.84 -35.89 -0.77
CA MET A 1 -21.16 -34.69 -1.34
C MET A 1 -21.50 -33.49 -0.46
N LYS A 2 -20.62 -33.10 0.48
CA LYS A 2 -20.81 -31.88 1.27
C LYS A 2 -20.72 -30.68 0.32
N SER A 3 -21.74 -29.84 0.30
CA SER A 3 -21.76 -28.64 -0.53
C SER A 3 -20.58 -27.74 -0.15
N LEU A 4 -19.74 -27.42 -1.12
CA LEU A 4 -18.67 -26.43 -1.01
C LEU A 4 -19.26 -25.04 -0.77
N ARG A 5 -19.70 -24.75 0.47
CA ARG A 5 -20.04 -23.38 0.85
C ARG A 5 -18.74 -22.61 0.99
N ARG A 6 -18.28 -22.04 -0.13
CA ARG A 6 -17.26 -20.98 -0.15
C ARG A 6 -17.53 -20.04 1.03
N ASN A 7 -16.60 -19.91 1.96
CA ASN A 7 -16.75 -19.07 3.15
C ASN A 7 -16.75 -17.59 2.74
N ARG A 8 -17.87 -17.14 2.16
CA ARG A 8 -18.06 -15.81 1.57
C ARG A 8 -17.80 -14.72 2.60
N SER A 9 -18.22 -14.93 3.85
CA SER A 9 -17.99 -13.99 4.95
C SER A 9 -16.51 -13.77 5.24
N GLY A 10 -15.69 -14.84 5.24
CA GLY A 10 -14.24 -14.73 5.42
C GLY A 10 -13.55 -13.99 4.28
N LEU A 11 -13.99 -14.21 3.03
CA LEU A 11 -13.47 -13.50 1.86
C LEU A 11 -13.86 -12.02 1.89
N ILE A 12 -15.12 -11.69 2.15
CA ILE A 12 -15.60 -10.31 2.26
C ILE A 12 -14.81 -9.57 3.35
N TYR A 13 -14.57 -10.21 4.50
CA TYR A 13 -13.78 -9.61 5.57
C TYR A 13 -12.36 -9.20 5.13
N VAL A 14 -11.64 -10.07 4.41
CA VAL A 14 -10.27 -9.77 3.93
C VAL A 14 -10.27 -8.54 3.01
N TRP A 15 -11.24 -8.46 2.10
CA TRP A 15 -11.34 -7.33 1.17
C TRP A 15 -11.79 -6.04 1.85
N VAL A 16 -12.67 -6.10 2.85
CA VAL A 16 -13.06 -4.95 3.67
C VAL A 16 -11.84 -4.41 4.44
N VAL A 17 -11.05 -5.28 5.07
CA VAL A 17 -9.81 -4.88 5.76
C VAL A 17 -8.81 -4.28 4.78
N CYS A 18 -8.63 -4.88 3.61
CA CYS A 18 -7.77 -4.35 2.55
C CYS A 18 -8.18 -2.93 2.13
N PHE A 19 -9.47 -2.73 1.81
CA PHE A 19 -10.00 -1.43 1.43
C PHE A 19 -9.83 -0.40 2.53
N PHE A 20 -10.19 -0.74 3.77
CA PHE A 20 -10.08 0.17 4.90
C PHE A 20 -8.62 0.59 5.17
N ALA A 21 -7.69 -0.35 5.08
CA ALA A 21 -6.26 -0.06 5.22
C ALA A 21 -5.75 0.87 4.11
N ILE A 22 -6.17 0.67 2.86
CA ILE A 22 -5.82 1.57 1.75
C ILE A 22 -6.37 2.98 1.99
N VAL A 23 -7.62 3.12 2.43
CA VAL A 23 -8.23 4.43 2.71
C VAL A 23 -7.50 5.14 3.84
N LEU A 24 -7.29 4.47 4.98
CA LEU A 24 -6.58 5.06 6.11
C LEU A 24 -5.15 5.46 5.73
N TYR A 25 -4.43 4.59 5.05
CA TYR A 25 -3.08 4.89 4.57
C TYR A 25 -3.08 6.10 3.63
N SER A 26 -4.04 6.19 2.70
CA SER A 26 -4.14 7.30 1.76
C SER A 26 -4.34 8.65 2.47
N ILE A 27 -5.16 8.68 3.53
CA ILE A 27 -5.36 9.87 4.36
C ILE A 27 -4.05 10.24 5.07
N VAL A 28 -3.40 9.28 5.72
CA VAL A 28 -2.14 9.51 6.46
C VAL A 28 -1.03 9.98 5.51
N TRP A 29 -0.88 9.33 4.36
CA TRP A 29 0.11 9.72 3.35
C TRP A 29 -0.21 11.09 2.78
N PHE A 30 -1.47 11.45 2.55
CA PHE A 30 -1.83 12.79 2.09
C PHE A 30 -1.47 13.86 3.14
N VAL A 31 -1.71 13.60 4.42
CA VAL A 31 -1.40 14.55 5.50
C VAL A 31 0.10 14.73 5.72
N LEU A 32 0.92 13.70 5.49
CA LEU A 32 2.37 13.73 5.81
C LEU A 32 3.26 13.81 4.56
N GLY A 33 2.95 13.03 3.54
CA GLY A 33 3.72 12.93 2.29
C GLY A 33 3.61 14.16 1.41
N TRP A 34 2.41 14.77 1.30
CA TRP A 34 2.24 15.99 0.52
C TRP A 34 3.06 17.17 1.08
N PRO A 35 2.98 17.51 2.38
CA PRO A 35 3.84 18.57 2.94
C PRO A 35 5.33 18.26 2.85
N ALA A 36 5.73 16.99 2.97
CA ALA A 36 7.13 16.60 2.80
C ALA A 36 7.63 16.90 1.38
N MET A 37 6.84 16.58 0.35
CA MET A 37 7.17 16.90 -1.05
C MET A 37 7.24 18.41 -1.29
N MET A 38 6.31 19.19 -0.73
CA MET A 38 6.35 20.66 -0.81
C MET A 38 7.61 21.23 -0.16
N THR A 39 8.03 20.67 0.98
CA THR A 39 9.24 21.11 1.68
C THR A 39 10.48 20.83 0.85
N ILE A 40 10.57 19.65 0.25
CA ILE A 40 11.69 19.31 -0.65
C ILE A 40 11.74 20.28 -1.84
N GLN A 41 10.59 20.56 -2.45
CA GLN A 41 10.52 21.47 -3.59
C GLN A 41 10.95 22.89 -3.21
N ALA A 42 10.51 23.41 -2.06
CA ALA A 42 10.93 24.74 -1.59
C ALA A 42 12.44 24.81 -1.31
N VAL A 43 13.06 23.71 -0.88
CA VAL A 43 14.51 23.63 -0.68
C VAL A 43 15.25 23.59 -2.03
N GLU A 44 14.76 22.85 -3.03
CA GLU A 44 15.33 22.84 -4.38
C GLU A 44 15.22 24.21 -5.07
N ASP A 45 14.14 24.96 -4.82
CA ASP A 45 13.98 26.32 -5.34
C ASP A 45 14.96 27.31 -4.69
N ALA A 46 15.37 27.06 -3.44
CA ALA A 46 16.31 27.89 -2.71
C ALA A 46 17.78 27.51 -2.91
N TYR A 47 18.06 26.24 -3.25
CA TYR A 47 19.41 25.69 -3.33
C TYR A 47 19.62 24.82 -4.56
N THR A 48 20.68 25.12 -5.31
CA THR A 48 21.12 24.26 -6.42
C THR A 48 21.93 23.08 -5.89
N PHE A 49 21.36 21.88 -5.99
CA PHE A 49 22.09 20.64 -5.72
C PHE A 49 22.90 20.19 -6.94
N THR A 50 24.16 19.81 -6.74
CA THR A 50 25.01 19.28 -7.81
C THR A 50 25.63 17.95 -7.43
N GLY A 51 25.88 17.10 -8.43
CA GLY A 51 26.56 15.82 -8.24
C GLY A 51 25.76 14.85 -7.35
N PRO A 52 26.39 14.14 -6.40
CA PRO A 52 25.74 13.11 -5.58
C PRO A 52 24.53 13.60 -4.76
N ALA A 53 24.53 14.88 -4.39
CA ALA A 53 23.42 15.47 -3.61
C ALA A 53 22.13 15.51 -4.43
N ALA A 54 22.21 15.87 -5.72
CA ALA A 54 21.05 15.90 -6.61
C ALA A 54 20.43 14.50 -6.77
N THR A 55 21.26 13.48 -6.99
CA THR A 55 20.80 12.09 -7.09
C THR A 55 20.11 11.60 -5.81
N THR A 56 20.60 12.03 -4.65
CA THR A 56 19.99 11.66 -3.36
C THR A 56 18.61 12.30 -3.19
N VAL A 57 18.47 13.59 -3.54
CA VAL A 57 17.19 14.31 -3.50
C VAL A 57 16.18 13.66 -4.46
N ASP A 58 16.61 13.33 -5.68
CA ASP A 58 15.77 12.62 -6.64
C ASP A 58 15.31 11.24 -6.14
N LEU A 59 16.21 10.49 -5.50
CA LEU A 59 15.87 9.21 -4.89
C LEU A 59 14.81 9.38 -3.80
N VAL A 60 14.98 10.35 -2.90
CA VAL A 60 14.03 10.62 -1.81
C VAL A 60 12.66 10.98 -2.37
N LYS A 61 12.60 11.88 -3.35
CA LYS A 61 11.35 12.27 -4.04
C LYS A 61 10.68 11.07 -4.68
N THR A 62 11.46 10.25 -5.39
CA THR A 62 10.97 9.04 -6.04
C THR A 62 10.39 8.07 -5.02
N VAL A 63 11.09 7.79 -3.93
CA VAL A 63 10.60 6.88 -2.87
C VAL A 63 9.29 7.39 -2.27
N ILE A 64 9.21 8.68 -1.91
CA ILE A 64 8.00 9.27 -1.34
C ILE A 64 6.83 9.18 -2.32
N ALA A 65 7.05 9.51 -3.59
CA ALA A 65 6.02 9.50 -4.63
C ALA A 65 5.51 8.10 -4.97
N TRP A 66 6.40 7.09 -5.00
CA TRP A 66 6.04 5.71 -5.31
C TRP A 66 5.48 4.94 -4.13
N HIS A 67 5.71 5.40 -2.89
CA HIS A 67 5.31 4.68 -1.70
C HIS A 67 3.82 4.31 -1.65
N PRO A 68 2.85 5.19 -2.02
CA PRO A 68 1.44 4.83 -2.04
C PRO A 68 1.10 3.72 -3.01
N LEU A 69 1.71 3.75 -4.21
CA LEU A 69 1.50 2.72 -5.22
C LEU A 69 2.01 1.38 -4.70
N ILE A 70 3.24 1.35 -4.17
CA ILE A 70 3.83 0.14 -3.59
C ILE A 70 2.95 -0.40 -2.45
N PHE A 71 2.44 0.46 -1.58
CA PHE A 71 1.55 0.04 -0.49
C PHE A 71 0.24 -0.56 -1.00
N ILE A 72 -0.43 0.10 -1.96
CA ILE A 72 -1.68 -0.38 -2.57
C ILE A 72 -1.46 -1.74 -3.21
N PHE A 73 -0.41 -1.91 -4.02
CA PHE A 73 -0.08 -3.19 -4.63
C PHE A 73 0.22 -4.26 -3.58
N GLY A 74 0.97 -3.93 -2.53
CA GLY A 74 1.24 -4.82 -1.40
C GLY A 74 -0.05 -5.28 -0.70
N MET A 75 -1.00 -4.37 -0.48
CA MET A 75 -2.29 -4.67 0.13
C MET A 75 -3.18 -5.56 -0.76
N ILE A 76 -3.15 -5.36 -2.07
CA ILE A 76 -3.86 -6.21 -3.03
C ILE A 76 -3.27 -7.63 -3.02
N ILE A 77 -1.95 -7.76 -3.10
CA ILE A 77 -1.26 -9.05 -3.03
C ILE A 77 -1.58 -9.75 -1.71
N TRP A 78 -1.54 -9.02 -0.60
CA TRP A 78 -1.91 -9.54 0.72
C TRP A 78 -3.36 -10.06 0.73
N ALA A 79 -4.31 -9.33 0.15
CA ALA A 79 -5.71 -9.74 0.09
C ALA A 79 -5.90 -11.01 -0.74
N LEU A 80 -5.19 -11.14 -1.87
CA LEU A 80 -5.21 -12.34 -2.72
C LEU A 80 -4.66 -13.56 -1.97
N VAL A 81 -3.49 -13.44 -1.34
CA VAL A 81 -2.86 -14.54 -0.58
C VAL A 81 -3.74 -14.99 0.58
N ASN A 82 -4.34 -14.05 1.33
CA ASN A 82 -5.19 -14.38 2.46
C ASN A 82 -6.56 -14.94 2.05
N SER A 83 -7.07 -14.54 0.89
CA SER A 83 -8.26 -15.16 0.31
C SER A 83 -8.00 -16.64 -0.01
N HIS A 84 -6.85 -16.97 -0.62
CA HIS A 84 -6.48 -18.35 -0.96
C HIS A 84 -6.23 -19.23 0.27
N LYS A 85 -5.53 -18.71 1.30
CA LYS A 85 -5.27 -19.47 2.54
C LYS A 85 -6.56 -19.88 3.25
N ARG A 86 -7.56 -19.00 3.28
CA ARG A 86 -8.87 -19.29 3.91
C ARG A 86 -9.67 -20.31 3.12
N GLU A 87 -9.54 -20.32 1.79
CA GLU A 87 -10.12 -21.37 0.96
C GLU A 87 -9.51 -22.74 1.33
N TYR A 88 -8.18 -22.86 1.40
CA TYR A 88 -7.51 -24.11 1.77
C TYR A 88 -7.95 -24.68 3.13
N VAL A 89 -7.99 -23.84 4.17
CA VAL A 89 -8.43 -24.27 5.52
C VAL A 89 -9.87 -24.81 5.48
N SER A 90 -10.76 -24.15 4.75
CA SER A 90 -12.15 -24.61 4.63
C SER A 90 -12.32 -25.96 3.91
N TYR A 91 -11.33 -26.38 3.10
CA TYR A 91 -11.35 -27.70 2.45
C TYR A 91 -10.79 -28.82 3.33
N GLN A 92 -9.92 -28.52 4.31
CA GLN A 92 -9.33 -29.55 5.19
C GLN A 92 -10.21 -29.89 6.40
N GLU A 93 -11.08 -28.97 6.84
CA GLU A 93 -11.99 -29.17 7.97
C GLU A 93 -13.33 -29.83 7.57
N GLY A 94 -13.55 -30.09 6.28
CA GLY A 94 -14.82 -30.62 5.72
C GLY A 94 -14.79 -32.12 5.47
#